data_AF-A0A8C1VQH4-F1
#
_entry.id   AF-A0A8C1VQH4-F1
#
_cell.length_a   1.000
_cell.length_b   1.000
_cell.length_c   1.000
_cell.angle_alpha   90.00
_cell.angle_beta   90.00
_cell.angle_gamma   90.00
#
_symmetry.space_group_name_H-M   'P 1'
#
loop_
_entity.id
_entity.type
_entity.pdbx_description
1 polymer ?
#
loop_
_entity_poly.entity_id
_entity_poly.type
_entity_poly.pdbx_seq_one_letter_code
_entity_poly.pdbx_strand_id
1 'polypeptide(L)'
;MIHYIKHNFTHTSIFCRNKLNKQSYFYMSTSNRMSISVYMLIDAWCKENKYVIAGYYQANERIKEARPNQVAEKVAARISENFSEAAMIMLDNSRFTMDCFVPVLFIYDHHDNKWKCREPSTDCFEDWIEAQKITAALLESKSYESLVDFDNHLDDLRNDWTNPEINKSVLHLC
;
A
#
# COMPACT_ATOMS: atom_id res chain seq x y z
N MET A 1 -18.05 10.75 6.00
CA MET A 1 -17.49 9.41 5.69
C MET A 1 -16.37 9.48 4.66
N ILE A 2 -16.60 9.97 3.43
CA ILE A 2 -15.51 10.29 2.47
C ILE A 2 -14.53 11.33 3.04
N HIS A 3 -15.02 12.35 3.77
CA HIS A 3 -14.16 13.29 4.49
C HIS A 3 -13.37 12.64 5.64
N TYR A 4 -13.86 11.54 6.23
CA TYR A 4 -13.19 10.82 7.33
C TYR A 4 -12.13 9.84 6.80
N ILE A 5 -12.42 9.20 5.67
CA ILE A 5 -11.46 8.37 4.92
C ILE A 5 -10.38 9.27 4.26
N LYS A 6 -10.75 10.45 3.72
CA LYS A 6 -9.78 11.42 3.18
C LYS A 6 -8.93 12.13 4.23
N HIS A 7 -9.44 12.36 5.45
CA HIS A 7 -8.65 12.99 6.53
C HIS A 7 -7.77 12.01 7.31
N ASN A 8 -8.11 10.72 7.35
CA ASN A 8 -7.32 9.73 8.08
C ASN A 8 -6.37 8.91 7.20
N PHE A 9 -6.54 8.86 5.87
CA PHE A 9 -5.68 8.08 4.97
C PHE A 9 -4.58 8.91 4.29
N THR A 10 -3.84 9.72 5.06
CA THR A 10 -2.45 10.08 4.69
C THR A 10 -1.56 8.88 4.93
N HIS A 11 -1.71 7.85 4.12
CA HIS A 11 -1.04 6.59 4.39
C HIS A 11 0.05 6.33 3.38
N THR A 12 1.20 6.03 3.94
CA THR A 12 2.33 5.49 3.22
C THR A 12 2.46 4.03 3.60
N SER A 13 2.56 3.16 2.59
CA SER A 13 2.58 1.71 2.80
C SER A 13 3.67 1.04 2.00
N ILE A 14 4.06 -0.15 2.42
CA ILE A 14 5.04 -0.98 1.71
C ILE A 14 4.36 -2.28 1.28
N PHE A 15 4.56 -2.66 0.02
CA PHE A 15 4.06 -3.94 -0.50
C PHE A 15 5.13 -5.01 -0.41
N CYS A 16 4.76 -6.18 0.09
CA CYS A 16 5.67 -7.31 0.20
C CYS A 16 5.20 -8.49 -0.65
N ARG A 17 6.17 -9.15 -1.28
CA ARG A 17 5.99 -10.33 -2.12
C ARG A 17 6.62 -11.54 -1.45
N ASN A 18 5.87 -12.65 -1.37
CA ASN A 18 6.41 -13.91 -0.86
C ASN A 18 7.38 -14.50 -1.88
N LYS A 19 8.58 -14.90 -1.43
CA LYS A 19 9.61 -15.47 -2.31
C LYS A 19 9.27 -16.86 -2.85
N LEU A 20 8.35 -17.60 -2.22
CA LEU A 20 8.04 -18.99 -2.55
C LEU A 20 6.90 -19.13 -3.57
N ASN A 21 5.80 -18.39 -3.41
CA ASN A 21 4.56 -18.69 -4.15
C ASN A 21 4.17 -17.66 -5.22
N LYS A 22 4.94 -16.57 -5.43
CA LYS A 22 4.62 -15.45 -6.35
C LYS A 22 3.25 -14.77 -6.16
N GLN A 23 2.35 -15.34 -5.35
CA GLN A 23 1.09 -14.77 -4.91
C GLN A 23 1.41 -13.55 -4.04
N SER A 24 0.94 -12.40 -4.50
CA SER A 24 1.26 -11.06 -3.98
C SER A 24 -0.10 -10.43 -3.68
N TYR A 25 -0.37 -9.75 -2.58
CA TYR A 25 0.43 -8.76 -1.88
C TYR A 25 -0.02 -8.76 -0.41
N PHE A 26 0.90 -8.88 0.55
CA PHE A 26 0.56 -8.58 1.94
C PHE A 26 0.51 -7.07 2.13
N TYR A 27 -0.62 -6.56 2.61
CA TYR A 27 -0.76 -5.19 3.08
C TYR A 27 0.02 -5.08 4.39
N MET A 28 1.20 -4.49 4.33
CA MET A 28 2.11 -4.44 5.47
C MET A 28 2.47 -3.00 5.76
N SER A 29 2.01 -2.55 6.93
CA SER A 29 2.29 -1.25 7.53
C SER A 29 1.78 -0.08 6.69
N THR A 30 0.67 0.48 7.14
CA THR A 30 0.46 1.93 7.01
C THR A 30 1.36 2.61 8.06
N SER A 31 2.00 3.71 7.72
CA SER A 31 2.51 4.67 8.70
C SER A 31 2.15 6.05 8.17
N ASN A 32 1.77 6.94 9.07
CA ASN A 32 1.57 8.35 8.70
C ASN A 32 2.92 9.05 8.49
N ARG A 33 4.03 8.41 8.88
CA ARG A 33 5.38 8.95 8.87
C ARG A 33 6.40 7.92 8.38
N MET A 34 6.21 7.36 7.18
CA MET A 34 7.24 6.48 6.62
C MET A 34 8.59 7.18 6.63
N SER A 35 9.59 6.46 7.15
CA SER A 35 10.97 6.89 7.22
C SER A 35 11.86 5.73 6.82
N ILE A 36 13.14 6.03 6.56
CA ILE A 36 14.13 5.00 6.25
C ILE A 36 14.26 4.02 7.45
N SER A 37 14.12 4.51 8.69
CA SER A 37 14.16 3.66 9.89
C SER A 37 13.01 2.66 9.95
N VAL A 38 11.78 3.09 9.66
CA VAL A 38 10.62 2.20 9.59
C VAL A 38 10.79 1.17 8.47
N TYR A 39 11.27 1.61 7.30
CA TYR A 39 11.61 0.71 6.20
C TYR A 39 12.60 -0.38 6.63
N MET A 40 13.66 -0.05 7.36
CA MET A 40 14.65 -1.04 7.81
C MET A 40 14.06 -2.09 8.74
N LEU A 41 13.14 -1.70 9.64
CA LEU A 41 12.47 -2.63 10.56
C LEU A 41 11.58 -3.61 9.79
N ILE A 42 10.80 -3.11 8.83
CA ILE A 42 9.94 -3.93 7.97
C ILE A 42 10.79 -4.87 7.10
N ASP A 43 11.89 -4.37 6.52
CA ASP A 43 12.80 -5.15 5.68
C ASP A 43 13.45 -6.31 6.46
N ALA A 44 13.87 -6.07 7.71
CA ALA A 44 14.39 -7.11 8.59
C ALA A 44 13.34 -8.21 8.84
N TRP A 45 12.12 -7.82 9.21
CA TRP A 45 11.02 -8.76 9.40
C TRP A 45 10.70 -9.54 8.12
N CYS A 46 10.69 -8.88 6.96
CA CYS A 46 10.46 -9.55 5.68
C CYS A 46 11.50 -10.63 5.40
N LYS A 47 12.78 -10.33 5.64
CA LYS A 47 13.88 -11.28 5.42
C LYS A 47 13.74 -12.53 6.28
N GLU A 48 13.36 -12.36 7.55
CA GLU A 48 13.10 -13.47 8.48
C GLU A 48 11.89 -14.32 8.05
N ASN A 49 10.86 -13.69 7.49
CA ASN A 49 9.60 -14.33 7.11
C ASN A 49 9.51 -14.74 5.63
N LYS A 50 10.64 -14.75 4.90
CA LYS A 50 10.73 -15.12 3.47
C LYS A 50 9.90 -14.23 2.52
N TYR A 51 9.74 -12.97 2.89
CA TYR A 51 9.21 -11.91 2.03
C TYR A 51 10.33 -11.06 1.44
N VAL A 52 10.00 -10.30 0.40
CA VAL A 52 10.79 -9.17 -0.10
C VAL A 52 9.88 -7.97 -0.25
N ILE A 53 10.36 -6.79 0.09
CA ILE A 53 9.65 -5.56 -0.20
C ILE A 53 9.70 -5.33 -1.72
N ALA A 54 8.52 -5.27 -2.33
CA ALA A 54 8.33 -5.18 -3.78
C ALA A 54 7.85 -3.79 -4.25
N GLY A 55 7.48 -2.90 -3.34
CA GLY A 55 7.05 -1.56 -3.74
C GLY A 55 6.65 -0.66 -2.59
N TYR A 56 6.32 0.58 -2.93
CA TYR A 56 5.91 1.63 -2.02
C TYR A 56 4.60 2.25 -2.49
N TYR A 57 3.72 2.59 -1.57
CA TYR A 57 2.46 3.28 -1.83
C TYR A 57 2.35 4.56 -1.02
N GLN A 58 1.76 5.59 -1.61
CA GLN A 58 1.48 6.83 -0.91
C GLN A 58 0.18 7.48 -1.38
N ALA A 59 -0.64 7.87 -0.39
CA ALA A 59 -1.74 8.80 -0.55
C ALA A 59 -1.37 10.14 0.09
N ASN A 60 -1.34 11.21 -0.71
CA ASN A 60 -0.95 12.54 -0.24
C ASN A 60 -2.06 13.23 0.56
N GLU A 61 -1.69 13.98 1.60
CA GLU A 61 -2.64 14.77 2.39
C GLU A 61 -3.40 15.80 1.55
N ARG A 62 -2.70 16.41 0.59
CA ARG A 62 -3.31 17.38 -0.33
C ARG A 62 -4.00 16.64 -1.48
N ILE A 63 -5.33 16.74 -1.52
CA ILE A 63 -6.20 16.09 -2.51
C ILE A 63 -5.76 16.32 -3.97
N LYS A 64 -5.21 17.50 -4.29
CA LYS A 64 -4.80 17.87 -5.66
C LYS A 64 -3.36 17.49 -6.01
N GLU A 65 -2.62 16.90 -5.09
CA GLU A 65 -1.22 16.53 -5.28
C GLU A 65 -1.11 15.01 -5.37
N ALA A 66 -0.79 14.47 -6.54
CA ALA A 66 -0.61 13.02 -6.73
C ALA A 66 0.84 12.65 -7.10
N ARG A 67 1.77 13.60 -6.94
CA ARG A 67 3.19 13.39 -7.20
C ARG A 67 3.89 12.82 -5.95
N PRO A 68 4.90 11.97 -6.13
CA PRO A 68 5.73 11.50 -5.03
C PRO A 68 6.50 12.67 -4.39
N ASN A 69 6.66 12.63 -3.08
CA ASN A 69 7.53 13.57 -2.36
C ASN A 69 8.96 13.00 -2.24
N GLN A 70 9.90 13.79 -1.70
CA GLN A 70 11.30 13.36 -1.55
C GLN A 70 11.47 12.11 -0.66
N VAL A 71 10.56 11.88 0.28
CA VAL A 71 10.60 10.68 1.15
C VAL A 71 10.22 9.45 0.33
N ALA A 72 9.15 9.54 -0.46
CA ALA A 72 8.70 8.51 -1.40
C ALA A 72 9.82 8.09 -2.34
N GLU A 73 10.47 9.06 -2.99
CA GLU A 73 11.56 8.80 -3.92
C GLU A 73 12.75 8.10 -3.26
N LYS A 74 13.12 8.51 -2.04
CA LYS A 74 14.23 7.89 -1.28
C LYS A 74 13.89 6.47 -0.84
N VAL A 75 12.69 6.23 -0.34
CA VAL A 75 12.25 4.89 0.09
C VAL A 75 12.14 3.98 -1.13
N ALA A 76 11.51 4.43 -2.21
CA ALA A 76 11.39 3.67 -3.45
C ALA A 76 12.77 3.36 -4.07
N ALA A 77 13.70 4.33 -4.08
CA ALA A 77 15.07 4.10 -4.54
C ALA A 77 15.74 2.99 -3.71
N ARG A 78 15.62 3.05 -2.37
CA ARG A 78 16.15 2.02 -1.48
C ARG A 78 15.54 0.63 -1.73
N ILE A 79 14.23 0.58 -1.99
CA ILE A 79 13.57 -0.68 -2.35
C ILE A 79 14.14 -1.21 -3.68
N SER A 80 14.31 -0.34 -4.68
CA SER A 80 14.80 -0.73 -6.01
C SER A 80 16.22 -1.28 -6.02
N GLU A 81 17.07 -0.88 -5.06
CA GLU A 81 18.41 -1.44 -4.83
C GLU A 81 18.34 -2.94 -4.45
N ASN A 82 17.30 -3.33 -3.72
CA ASN A 82 17.10 -4.70 -3.23
C ASN A 82 16.16 -5.54 -4.12
N PHE A 83 15.30 -4.87 -4.91
CA PHE A 83 14.32 -5.50 -5.78
C PHE A 83 14.13 -4.66 -7.05
N SER A 84 14.74 -5.07 -8.16
CA SER A 84 14.79 -4.27 -9.39
C SER A 84 13.43 -4.04 -10.06
N GLU A 85 12.45 -4.90 -9.80
CA GLU A 85 11.07 -4.78 -10.29
C GLU A 85 10.19 -3.92 -9.34
N ALA A 86 10.81 -3.11 -8.48
CA ALA A 86 10.08 -2.28 -7.53
C ALA A 86 9.20 -1.24 -8.23
N ALA A 87 7.96 -1.11 -7.74
CA ALA A 87 7.02 -0.09 -8.20
C ALA A 87 6.69 0.89 -7.06
N MET A 88 6.53 2.16 -7.41
CA MET A 88 5.98 3.18 -6.52
C MET A 88 4.57 3.56 -7.00
N ILE A 89 3.59 3.52 -6.11
CA ILE A 89 2.18 3.72 -6.41
C ILE A 89 1.69 4.98 -5.68
N MET A 90 1.14 5.93 -6.42
CA MET A 90 0.52 7.13 -5.84
C MET A 90 -1.00 7.08 -6.02
N LEU A 91 -1.75 7.32 -4.95
CA LEU A 91 -3.21 7.42 -5.03
C LEU A 91 -3.64 8.83 -5.47
N ASP A 92 -4.55 8.90 -6.44
CA ASP A 92 -5.22 10.13 -6.81
C ASP A 92 -6.46 10.38 -5.93
N ASN A 93 -6.21 11.06 -4.81
CA ASN A 93 -7.25 11.41 -3.83
C ASN A 93 -8.36 12.33 -4.39
N SER A 94 -8.13 12.98 -5.54
CA SER A 94 -9.14 13.82 -6.20
C SER A 94 -10.22 12.98 -6.88
N ARG A 95 -9.85 11.79 -7.38
CA ARG A 95 -10.75 10.84 -8.07
C ARG A 95 -11.28 9.73 -7.17
N PHE A 96 -10.73 9.56 -5.97
CA PHE A 96 -11.15 8.52 -5.03
C PHE A 96 -12.60 8.73 -4.55
N THR A 97 -13.46 7.75 -4.87
CA THR A 97 -14.88 7.65 -4.46
C THR A 97 -15.16 6.28 -3.85
N MET A 98 -16.28 6.14 -3.13
CA MET A 98 -16.68 4.86 -2.51
C MET A 98 -16.90 3.74 -3.53
N ASP A 99 -17.40 4.09 -4.72
CA ASP A 99 -17.72 3.11 -5.77
C ASP A 99 -16.52 2.77 -6.68
N CYS A 100 -15.42 3.55 -6.59
CA CYS A 100 -14.11 3.38 -7.24
C CYS A 100 -14.11 2.57 -8.56
N PHE A 101 -14.95 2.96 -9.53
CA PHE A 101 -15.22 2.17 -10.75
C PHE A 101 -13.99 1.94 -11.64
N VAL A 102 -12.99 2.80 -11.53
CA VAL A 102 -11.73 2.74 -12.28
C VAL A 102 -10.55 2.86 -11.32
N PRO A 103 -9.39 2.26 -11.65
CA PRO A 103 -8.17 2.47 -10.87
C PRO A 103 -7.80 3.95 -10.82
N VAL A 104 -7.72 4.52 -9.62
CA VAL A 104 -7.36 5.93 -9.39
C VAL A 104 -5.91 6.06 -8.90
N LEU A 105 -5.00 5.39 -9.61
CA LEU A 105 -3.60 5.22 -9.21
C LEU A 105 -2.65 5.75 -10.30
N PHE A 106 -1.50 6.23 -9.89
CA PHE A 106 -0.33 6.43 -10.74
C PHE A 106 0.73 5.42 -10.36
N ILE A 107 1.25 4.68 -11.34
CA ILE A 107 2.35 3.73 -11.14
C ILE A 107 3.63 4.36 -11.67
N TYR A 108 4.67 4.34 -10.85
CA TYR A 108 6.00 4.79 -11.19
C TYR A 108 6.91 3.56 -11.24
N ASP A 109 7.39 3.26 -12.45
CA ASP A 109 8.34 2.18 -12.69
C ASP A 109 9.75 2.76 -12.76
N HIS A 110 10.74 2.01 -12.27
CA HIS A 110 12.14 2.42 -12.30
C HIS A 110 12.81 1.99 -13.61
N HIS A 111 13.17 2.96 -14.47
CA HIS A 111 13.82 2.71 -15.76
C HIS A 111 14.89 3.77 -16.04
N ASP A 112 16.10 3.35 -16.45
CA ASP A 112 17.27 4.23 -16.69
C ASP A 112 17.59 5.18 -15.52
N ASN A 113 17.60 4.68 -14.28
CA ASN A 113 17.82 5.48 -13.06
C ASN A 113 16.81 6.62 -12.86
N LYS A 114 15.61 6.50 -13.43
CA LYS A 114 14.52 7.48 -13.29
C LYS A 114 13.20 6.78 -13.05
N TRP A 115 12.37 7.37 -12.19
CA TRP A 115 10.98 6.98 -12.01
C TRP A 115 10.14 7.53 -13.16
N LYS A 116 9.54 6.65 -13.96
CA LYS A 116 8.64 7.01 -15.07
C LYS A 116 7.20 6.74 -14.66
N CYS A 117 6.36 7.76 -14.72
CA CYS A 117 4.94 7.67 -14.37
C CYS A 117 4.13 7.06 -15.52
N ARG A 118 3.19 6.19 -15.18
CA ARG A 118 2.13 5.70 -16.07
C ARG A 118 0.80 5.58 -15.31
N GLU A 119 -0.30 5.84 -16.01
CA GLU A 119 -1.64 5.48 -15.52
C GLU A 119 -1.96 4.05 -15.96
N PRO A 120 -2.31 3.14 -15.04
CA PRO A 120 -2.66 1.77 -15.39
C PRO A 120 -4.05 1.70 -16.00
N SER A 121 -4.23 0.85 -17.02
CA SER A 121 -5.55 0.42 -17.46
C SER A 121 -6.14 -0.60 -16.48
N THR A 122 -7.45 -0.80 -16.51
CA THR A 122 -8.12 -1.83 -15.70
C THR A 122 -7.56 -3.23 -15.96
N ASP A 123 -7.15 -3.53 -17.20
CA ASP A 123 -6.55 -4.81 -17.59
C ASP A 123 -5.20 -5.08 -16.92
N CYS A 124 -4.60 -4.10 -16.26
CA CYS A 124 -3.37 -4.28 -15.47
C CYS A 124 -3.62 -4.94 -14.11
N PHE A 125 -4.88 -5.07 -13.67
CA PHE A 125 -5.26 -5.57 -12.36
C PHE A 125 -5.96 -6.93 -12.50
N GLU A 126 -5.44 -7.92 -11.78
CA GLU A 126 -6.07 -9.23 -11.65
C GLU A 126 -7.40 -9.09 -10.89
N ASP A 127 -8.45 -9.72 -11.41
CA ASP A 127 -9.78 -9.78 -10.82
C ASP A 127 -10.31 -8.44 -10.28
N TRP A 128 -10.08 -7.35 -11.03
CA TRP A 128 -10.42 -5.98 -10.62
C TRP A 128 -11.85 -5.82 -10.07
N ILE A 129 -12.83 -6.44 -10.74
CA ILE A 129 -14.25 -6.39 -10.34
C ILE A 129 -14.46 -7.07 -8.98
N GLU A 130 -13.73 -8.14 -8.70
CA GLU A 130 -13.83 -8.85 -7.43
C GLU A 130 -13.14 -8.05 -6.31
N ALA A 131 -11.95 -7.52 -6.59
CA ALA A 131 -11.25 -6.61 -5.67
C ALA A 131 -12.12 -5.39 -5.28
N GLN A 132 -12.88 -4.83 -6.24
CA GLN A 132 -13.85 -3.76 -5.97
C GLN A 132 -14.95 -4.17 -4.99
N LYS A 133 -15.60 -5.33 -5.23
CA LYS A 133 -16.66 -5.84 -4.34
C LYS A 133 -16.17 -6.10 -2.93
N ILE A 134 -15.02 -6.75 -2.80
CA ILE A 134 -14.39 -7.05 -1.51
C ILE A 134 -14.07 -5.74 -0.78
N THR A 135 -13.47 -4.76 -1.48
CA THR A 135 -13.18 -3.45 -0.91
C THR A 135 -14.45 -2.74 -0.44
N ALA A 136 -15.52 -2.76 -1.24
CA ALA A 136 -16.80 -2.17 -0.87
C ALA A 136 -17.40 -2.82 0.38
N ALA A 137 -17.38 -4.16 0.47
CA ALA A 137 -17.86 -4.90 1.63
C ALA A 137 -17.06 -4.56 2.90
N LEU A 138 -15.73 -4.45 2.80
CA LEU A 138 -14.86 -4.06 3.92
C LEU A 138 -15.06 -2.60 4.37
N LEU A 139 -15.39 -1.71 3.43
CA LEU A 139 -15.74 -0.32 3.75
C LEU A 139 -17.10 -0.23 4.43
N GLU A 140 -18.10 -1.00 3.97
CA GLU A 140 -19.44 -1.04 4.55
C GLU A 140 -19.44 -1.64 5.96
N SER A 141 -18.65 -2.70 6.19
CA SER A 141 -18.46 -3.31 7.50
C SER A 141 -17.57 -2.49 8.44
N LYS A 142 -16.97 -1.40 7.94
CA LYS A 142 -16.01 -0.54 8.65
C LYS A 142 -14.78 -1.29 9.18
N SER A 143 -14.30 -2.30 8.44
CA SER A 143 -13.08 -3.05 8.80
C SER A 143 -11.83 -2.16 8.96
N TYR A 144 -11.86 -0.93 8.43
CA TYR A 144 -10.80 0.06 8.65
C TYR A 144 -10.66 0.52 10.12
N GLU A 145 -11.68 0.34 10.97
CA GLU A 145 -11.60 0.70 12.41
C GLU A 145 -10.72 -0.26 13.20
N SER A 146 -10.53 -1.49 12.71
CA SER A 146 -9.66 -2.50 13.31
C SER A 146 -8.31 -2.63 12.59
N LEU A 147 -8.03 -1.78 11.60
CA LEU A 147 -6.76 -1.79 10.88
C LEU A 147 -5.66 -1.29 11.81
N VAL A 148 -4.62 -2.11 11.97
CA VAL A 148 -3.44 -1.76 12.75
C VAL A 148 -2.36 -1.28 11.80
N ASP A 149 -1.94 -0.03 12.01
CA ASP A 149 -0.79 0.54 11.34
C ASP A 149 0.52 0.29 12.14
N PHE A 150 1.68 0.59 11.55
CA PHE A 150 2.95 0.35 12.23
C PHE A 150 3.23 1.39 13.32
N ASP A 151 2.64 2.58 13.24
CA ASP A 151 2.74 3.57 14.32
C ASP A 151 1.99 3.03 15.56
N ASN A 152 0.81 2.42 15.39
CA ASN A 152 0.05 1.75 16.44
C ASN A 152 0.79 0.54 17.03
N HIS A 153 1.55 -0.19 16.21
CA HIS A 153 2.42 -1.26 16.68
C HIS A 153 3.59 -0.73 17.52
N LEU A 154 4.19 0.39 17.12
CA LEU A 154 5.26 1.02 17.89
C LEU A 154 4.74 1.57 19.23
N ASP A 155 3.49 2.04 19.28
CA ASP A 155 2.82 2.48 20.51
C ASP A 155 2.46 1.30 21.43
N ASP A 156 2.00 0.18 20.87
CA ASP A 156 1.71 -1.06 21.59
C ASP A 156 2.09 -2.29 20.75
N LEU A 157 3.17 -2.97 21.16
CA LEU A 157 3.75 -4.12 20.47
C LEU A 157 2.79 -5.32 20.35
N ARG A 158 1.67 -5.32 21.09
CA ARG A 158 0.61 -6.34 20.97
C ARG A 158 -0.24 -6.16 19.71
N ASN A 159 -0.25 -4.96 19.14
CA ASN A 159 -0.99 -4.68 17.91
C ASN A 159 -0.26 -5.33 16.72
N ASP A 160 -0.94 -6.23 16.01
CA ASP A 160 -0.35 -6.94 14.88
C ASP A 160 -0.54 -6.17 13.56
N TRP A 161 0.51 -5.46 13.15
CA TRP A 161 0.56 -4.67 11.91
C TRP A 161 0.52 -5.52 10.62
N THR A 162 0.60 -6.85 10.72
CA THR A 162 0.38 -7.77 9.58
C THR A 162 -1.11 -8.02 9.30
N ASN A 163 -1.99 -7.54 10.18
CA ASN A 163 -3.45 -7.54 10.03
C ASN A 163 -4.06 -8.91 9.64
N PRO A 164 -3.76 -10.00 10.38
CA PRO A 164 -4.19 -11.36 10.02
C PRO A 164 -5.72 -11.53 9.95
N GLU A 165 -6.48 -10.85 10.80
CA GLU A 165 -7.94 -10.93 10.80
C GLU A 165 -8.55 -10.28 9.55
N ILE A 166 -8.01 -9.14 9.10
CA ILE A 166 -8.45 -8.50 7.84
C ILE A 166 -8.11 -9.41 6.64
N ASN A 167 -6.92 -10.01 6.64
CA ASN A 167 -6.53 -10.95 5.59
C ASN A 167 -7.47 -12.17 5.52
N LYS A 168 -7.92 -12.68 6.68
CA LYS A 168 -8.95 -13.74 6.72
C LYS A 168 -10.29 -13.25 6.17
N SER A 169 -10.72 -12.03 6.50
CA SER A 169 -11.95 -11.45 5.96
C SER A 169 -11.90 -11.32 4.44
N VAL A 170 -10.77 -10.86 3.88
CA VAL A 170 -10.56 -10.82 2.42
C VAL A 170 -10.72 -12.21 1.80
N LEU A 171 -10.04 -13.22 2.37
CA LEU A 171 -10.11 -14.60 1.88
C LEU A 171 -11.51 -15.22 1.97
N HIS A 172 -12.34 -14.78 2.91
CA HIS A 172 -13.73 -15.24 3.03
C HIS A 172 -14.67 -14.59 2.01
N LEU A 173 -14.32 -13.41 1.52
CA LEU A 173 -15.09 -12.65 0.54
C LEU A 173 -14.67 -12.94 -0.91
N CYS A 174 -13.50 -13.53 -1.13
CA CYS A 174 -13.06 -14.15 -2.39
C CYS A 174 -13.82 -15.45 -2.68
#